data_AF-A0A7M2RG71-F1
#
_entry.id   AF-A0A7M2RG71-F1
#
_cell.length_a   1.000
_cell.length_b   1.000
_cell.length_c   1.000
_cell.angle_alpha   90.00
_cell.angle_beta   90.00
_cell.angle_gamma   90.00
#
_symmetry.space_group_name_H-M   'P 1'
#
loop_
_entity.id
_entity.type
_entity.pdbx_description
1 polymer ?
#
loop_
_entity_poly.entity_id
_entity_poly.type
_entity_poly.pdbx_seq_one_letter_code
_entity_poly.pdbx_strand_id
1 'polypeptide(L)' 'MSKFNVEETNLMCIYNTGSRSGLLSELTQMQTHLEPDERELLELTQSVVDKLNTMSDDEFDSITGELIADFEEQED' A
#
# COMPACT_ATOMS: atom_id res chain seq x y z
N MET A 1 -0.78 -16.25 -7.10
CA MET A 1 -1.77 -15.29 -6.56
C MET A 1 -0.96 -14.11 -6.05
N SER A 2 -1.30 -12.88 -6.42
CA SER A 2 -0.66 -11.71 -5.82
C SER A 2 -0.95 -11.70 -4.31
N LYS A 3 0.03 -11.27 -3.50
CA LYS A 3 -0.12 -11.21 -2.02
C LYS A 3 -1.16 -10.17 -1.59
N PHE A 4 -1.45 -9.22 -2.48
CA PHE A 4 -2.40 -8.15 -2.28
C PHE A 4 -3.53 -8.25 -3.32
N ASN A 5 -4.73 -7.83 -2.92
CA ASN A 5 -5.84 -7.65 -3.84
C ASN A 5 -5.71 -6.30 -4.57
N VAL A 6 -6.65 -6.00 -5.47
CA VAL A 6 -6.62 -4.76 -6.28
C VAL A 6 -6.74 -3.50 -5.41
N GLU A 7 -7.63 -3.49 -4.42
CA GLU A 7 -7.85 -2.34 -3.53
C GLU A 7 -6.62 -2.07 -2.66
N GLU A 8 -6.02 -3.12 -2.12
CA GLU A 8 -4.80 -3.07 -1.34
C GLU A 8 -3.62 -2.57 -2.18
N THR A 9 -3.48 -3.07 -3.40
CA THR A 9 -2.43 -2.63 -4.33
C THR A 9 -2.61 -1.15 -4.66
N ASN A 10 -3.84 -0.71 -4.97
CA ASN A 10 -4.14 0.70 -5.23
C ASN A 10 -3.83 1.59 -4.02
N LEU A 11 -4.20 1.16 -2.81
CA LEU A 11 -3.87 1.88 -1.59
C LEU A 11 -2.35 1.99 -1.42
N MET A 12 -1.62 0.89 -1.61
CA MET A 12 -0.16 0.90 -1.54
C MET A 12 0.46 1.82 -2.58
N CYS A 13 -0.02 1.84 -3.82
CA CYS A 13 0.46 2.75 -4.87
C CYS A 13 0.35 4.23 -4.47
N ILE A 14 -0.73 4.62 -3.77
CA ILE A 14 -0.94 6.00 -3.32
C ILE A 14 0.09 6.40 -2.26
N TYR A 15 0.41 5.51 -1.33
CA TYR A 15 1.27 5.78 -0.16
C TYR A 15 2.70 5.23 -0.30
N ASN A 16 3.06 4.66 -1.46
CA ASN A 16 4.35 4.03 -1.65
C ASN A 16 5.47 5.08 -1.63
N THR A 17 6.43 4.88 -0.72
CA THR A 17 7.62 5.73 -0.58
C THR A 17 8.88 5.07 -1.15
N GLY A 18 8.74 3.90 -1.79
CA GLY A 18 9.85 3.13 -2.33
C GLY A 18 10.50 2.17 -1.33
N SER A 19 9.96 2.03 -0.12
CA SER A 19 10.42 1.04 0.86
C SER A 19 9.26 0.50 1.72
N ARG A 20 9.39 -0.74 2.20
CA ARG A 20 8.39 -1.39 3.06
C ARG A 20 8.16 -0.61 4.36
N SER A 21 9.25 -0.18 5.01
CA SER A 21 9.20 0.57 6.26
C SER A 21 8.61 1.97 6.08
N GLY A 22 8.94 2.65 4.98
CA GLY A 22 8.35 3.94 4.65
C GLY A 22 6.85 3.83 4.35
N LEU A 23 6.43 2.82 3.56
CA LEU A 23 5.01 2.57 3.30
C LEU A 23 4.23 2.25 4.60
N LEU A 24 4.78 1.43 5.49
CA LEU A 24 4.21 1.17 6.81
C LEU A 24 4.03 2.47 7.62
N SER A 25 5.02 3.37 7.57
CA SER A 25 4.98 4.67 8.25
C SER A 25 3.84 5.54 7.72
N GLU A 26 3.74 5.69 6.40
CA GLU A 26 2.69 6.50 5.76
C GLU A 26 1.29 5.94 6.04
N LEU A 27 1.10 4.62 5.94
CA LEU A 27 -0.19 3.97 6.24
C LEU A 27 -0.58 4.09 7.72
N THR A 28 0.39 4.01 8.63
CA THR A 28 0.14 4.22 10.07
C THR A 28 -0.21 5.67 10.37
N GLN A 29 0.46 6.62 9.71
CA GLN A 29 0.15 8.03 9.84
C GLN A 29 -1.25 8.35 9.27
N MET A 30 -1.58 7.82 8.10
CA MET A 30 -2.88 7.99 7.47
C MET A 30 -4.03 7.51 8.38
N GLN A 31 -3.87 6.38 9.06
CA GLN A 31 -4.87 5.88 10.01
C GLN A 31 -5.19 6.87 11.14
N THR A 32 -4.25 7.74 11.52
CA THR A 32 -4.50 8.77 12.56
C THR A 32 -5.42 9.89 12.09
N HIS A 33 -5.65 9.99 10.78
CA HIS A 33 -6.52 10.98 10.16
C HIS A 33 -7.91 10.44 9.85
N LEU A 34 -8.14 9.12 9.98
CA LEU A 34 -9.42 8.50 9.66
C LEU A 34 -10.49 8.82 10.72
N GLU A 35 -11.68 9.17 10.25
CA GLU A 35 -12.86 9.35 11.10
C GLU A 35 -13.52 8.00 11.43
N PRO A 36 -14.30 7.90 12.54
CA PRO A 36 -14.89 6.63 12.97
C PRO A 36 -15.84 5.96 11.96
N ASP A 37 -16.41 6.73 11.03
CA ASP A 37 -17.28 6.26 9.96
C ASP A 37 -16.52 5.74 8.72
N GLU A 38 -15.22 6.03 8.61
CA GLU A 38 -14.32 5.53 7.55
C GLU A 38 -13.82 4.09 7.83
N ARG A 39 -14.71 3.24 8.35
CA ARG A 39 -14.38 1.88 8.81
C ARG A 39 -13.84 0.99 7.70
N GLU A 40 -14.34 1.11 6.47
CA GLU A 40 -13.90 0.30 5.33
C GLU A 40 -12.44 0.61 4.95
N LEU A 41 -12.08 1.90 4.91
CA LEU A 41 -10.70 2.32 4.65
C LEU A 41 -9.77 1.93 5.80
N LEU A 42 -10.24 1.99 7.05
CA LEU A 42 -9.50 1.50 8.21
C LEU A 42 -9.23 -0.01 8.11
N GLU A 43 -10.25 -0.81 7.80
CA GLU A 43 -10.14 -2.27 7.64
C GLU A 43 -9.19 -2.62 6.48
N LEU A 44 -9.29 -1.92 5.35
CA LEU A 44 -8.39 -2.09 4.21
C LEU A 44 -6.94 -1.76 4.61
N THR A 45 -6.72 -0.63 5.27
CA THR A 45 -5.38 -0.20 5.68
C THR A 45 -4.76 -1.15 6.68
N GLN A 46 -5.55 -1.64 7.64
CA GLN A 46 -5.09 -2.63 8.62
C GLN A 46 -4.70 -3.95 7.93
N SER A 47 -5.49 -4.43 6.96
CA SER A 47 -5.15 -5.62 6.16
C SER A 47 -3.80 -5.46 5.45
N VAL A 48 -3.55 -4.29 4.83
CA VAL A 48 -2.27 -4.00 4.19
C VAL A 48 -1.12 -3.97 5.20
N VAL A 49 -1.28 -3.26 6.31
CA VAL A 49 -0.26 -3.14 7.38
C VAL A 49 0.10 -4.52 7.94
N ASP A 50 -0.88 -5.38 8.21
CA ASP A 50 -0.64 -6.73 8.72
C ASP A 50 0.19 -7.56 7.73
N LYS A 51 -0.17 -7.52 6.44
CA LYS A 51 0.58 -8.20 5.38
C LYS A 51 2.01 -7.66 5.25
N LEU A 52 2.20 -6.35 5.27
CA LEU A 52 3.52 -5.71 5.23
C LEU A 52 4.39 -6.05 6.45
N ASN A 53 3.78 -6.23 7.63
CA ASN A 53 4.50 -6.66 8.83
C ASN A 53 4.91 -8.14 8.78
N THR A 54 4.15 -8.97 8.07
CA THR A 54 4.47 -10.41 7.91
C THR A 54 5.50 -10.72 6.84
N MET A 55 5.90 -9.74 6.03
CA MET A 55 6.87 -9.94 4.94
C MET A 55 8.22 -9.29 5.21
N SER A 56 9.27 -9.83 4.60
CA SER A 56 10.60 -9.23 4.61
C SER A 56 10.72 -8.08 3.61
N ASP A 57 11.81 -7.31 3.72
CA ASP A 57 12.16 -6.29 2.72
C ASP A 57 12.41 -6.93 1.34
N ASP A 58 13.10 -8.08 1.27
CA ASP A 58 13.32 -8.82 0.01
C ASP A 58 12.00 -9.25 -0.66
N GLU A 59 11.02 -9.68 0.14
CA GLU A 59 9.70 -10.04 -0.38
C GLU A 59 8.93 -8.82 -0.87
N PHE A 60 9.08 -7.68 -0.20
CA PHE A 60 8.51 -6.41 -0.65
C PHE A 60 9.15 -5.96 -1.97
N ASP A 61 10.47 -6.01 -2.08
CA ASP A 61 11.19 -5.64 -3.30
C ASP A 61 10.71 -6.47 -4.51
N SER A 62 10.35 -7.74 -4.30
CA SER A 62 9.82 -8.61 -5.36
C SER A 62 8.47 -8.18 -5.93
N ILE A 63 7.68 -7.38 -5.19
CA ILE A 63 6.36 -6.88 -5.61
C ILE A 63 6.36 -5.39 -5.96
N THR A 64 7.49 -4.67 -5.76
CA THR A 64 7.58 -3.24 -6.06
C THR A 64 7.21 -2.89 -7.50
N GLY A 65 7.46 -3.80 -8.46
CA GLY A 65 7.06 -3.62 -9.85
C GLY A 65 5.54 -3.54 -10.06
N GLU A 66 4.74 -4.17 -9.20
CA GLU A 66 3.27 -4.07 -9.21
C GLU A 66 2.76 -2.73 -8.61
N LEU A 67 3.64 -2.01 -7.90
CA LEU A 67 3.32 -0.74 -7.23
C LEU A 67 3.75 0.49 -8.03
N ILE A 68 4.37 0.29 -9.19
CA ILE A 68 4.68 1.36 -10.12
C ILE A 68 3.39 1.64 -10.88
N ALA A 69 2.88 2.86 -10.74
CA ALA A 69 1.77 3.30 -11.55
C ALA A 69 2.20 3.32 -13.03
N ASP A 70 1.51 2.54 -13.85
CA ASP A 70 1.73 2.47 -15.29
C ASP A 70 1.14 3.72 -15.96
N PHE A 71 1.77 4.87 -15.71
CA PHE A 71 1.49 6.10 -16.43
C PHE A 71 2.25 6.05 -17.76
N GLU A 72 1.62 5.49 -18.79
CA GLU A 72 2.00 5.84 -20.16
C GLU A 72 1.76 7.35 -20.31
N GLU A 73 2.84 8.13 -20.51
CA GLU A 73 2.70 9.51 -20.96
C GLU A 73 1.92 9.47 -22.29
N GLN A 74 0.64 9.84 -22.25
CA GLN A 74 -0.11 10.13 -23.46
C GLN A 74 0.50 11.42 -24.01
N GLU A 75 1.43 11.30 -24.96
CA GLU A 75 1.87 12.40 -25.80
C GLU A 75 0.64 12.87 -26.62
N ASP A 76 0.11 14.06 -26.29
CA ASP A 76 -0.89 14.80 -27.07
C ASP A 76 -0.35 15.26 -28.44
#